data_AF-A0A355TRT1-F1
#
_entry.id   AF-A0A355TRT1-F1
#
_cell.length_a   1.000
_cell.length_b   1.000
_cell.length_c   1.000
_cell.angle_alpha   90.00
_cell.angle_beta   90.00
_cell.angle_gamma   90.00
#
_symmetry.space_group_name_H-M   'P 1'
#
loop_
_entity.id
_entity.type
_entity.pdbx_description
1 polymer ?
#
loop_
_entity_poly.entity_id
_entity_poly.type
_entity_poly.pdbx_seq_one_letter_code
_entity_poly.pdbx_strand_id
1 'polypeptide(L)'
;MLTTLNTAARPAAIRTKQVALSLAVSAIFFMFTRFANLFYLPILGKYVDRAVQSGNVNILYEQIQWVVLSSALGALLSWLMLPTFTAIYERGIASITVRGSMLKMLLALPSVRGVKALFGCLRSPLELKAWACPNNCAPSEAGESESTNEPFALPWDLLSWNIFATAVWTVGALAALQVSALYPDLAATAVLLSGLVNSFAAIAFSLFVDPKAAVITDQAVSGQRPASHVLQLTFHLGLGNFIGGLLGLFTFPLAIKIISLATERLGHAKMDENMWLVIGLNVVVTCLMCTSLSSRISAVITKNVATALAIYNVFFLITRLTTQVYAPILGSVRDSVVKGAASAAELLPLFRWVIGGATLGTILGWLLMPTFVAIYNTAIKALEKRSGSMATLLKDLLKPKYWGKVWQCWRKPSNFGVLVSDLKLLPKSFLLANIFVVGIHVIGVLAAIQAGAELTGHLARTATLLSSVINGAATILSSIIVDPTAAKITDEAVNGKRSLHEVEAMAVFLCLGSILGTVLSQLLFTPSVKIIILGAKILGALF
;
A
#
# COMPACT_ATOMS: atom_id res chain seq x y z
N MET A 1 2.08 -6.50 -15.73
CA MET A 1 0.86 -7.32 -15.88
C MET A 1 -0.18 -7.05 -14.80
N LEU A 2 0.07 -7.38 -13.54
CA LEU A 2 -1.00 -7.33 -12.53
C LEU A 2 -1.55 -5.92 -12.21
N THR A 3 -0.78 -4.86 -12.47
CA THR A 3 -1.25 -3.46 -12.36
C THR A 3 -2.37 -3.13 -13.36
N THR A 4 -2.24 -3.55 -14.62
CA THR A 4 -3.26 -3.39 -15.67
C THR A 4 -4.45 -4.32 -15.45
N LEU A 5 -4.30 -5.37 -14.64
CA LEU A 5 -5.42 -6.20 -14.22
C LEU A 5 -6.38 -5.44 -13.29
N ASN A 6 -5.89 -4.49 -12.49
CA ASN A 6 -6.76 -3.62 -11.69
C ASN A 6 -7.51 -2.58 -12.54
N THR A 7 -6.95 -2.14 -13.67
CA THR A 7 -7.67 -1.22 -14.58
C THR A 7 -8.83 -1.92 -15.30
N ALA A 8 -8.73 -3.22 -15.54
CA ALA A 8 -9.81 -4.05 -16.12
C ALA A 8 -11.06 -4.18 -15.21
N ALA A 9 -10.93 -3.89 -13.90
CA ALA A 9 -12.05 -3.92 -12.97
C ALA A 9 -13.14 -2.88 -13.32
N ARG A 10 -12.76 -1.74 -13.90
CA ARG A 10 -13.70 -0.64 -14.23
C ARG A 10 -14.65 -1.00 -15.38
N PRO A 11 -14.18 -1.48 -16.56
CA PRO A 11 -15.06 -2.02 -17.59
C PRO A 11 -15.98 -3.13 -17.10
N ALA A 12 -15.45 -4.05 -16.28
CA ALA A 12 -16.24 -5.16 -15.74
C ALA A 12 -17.33 -4.66 -14.78
N ALA A 13 -17.04 -3.65 -13.96
CA ALA A 13 -18.02 -3.04 -13.05
C ALA A 13 -19.21 -2.43 -13.82
N ILE A 14 -18.97 -1.82 -14.98
CA ILE A 14 -20.02 -1.24 -15.81
C ILE A 14 -20.88 -2.32 -16.46
N ARG A 15 -20.24 -3.32 -17.06
CA ARG A 15 -20.94 -4.42 -17.75
C ARG A 15 -21.77 -5.28 -16.79
N THR A 16 -21.27 -5.49 -15.57
CA THR A 16 -21.99 -6.26 -14.54
C THR A 16 -22.94 -5.42 -13.70
N LYS A 17 -22.83 -4.08 -13.74
CA LYS A 17 -23.48 -3.13 -12.81
C LYS A 17 -23.22 -3.43 -11.33
N GLN A 18 -22.15 -4.17 -11.01
CA GLN A 18 -21.80 -4.58 -9.64
C GLN A 18 -20.47 -3.96 -9.19
N VAL A 19 -20.48 -2.64 -8.94
CA VAL A 19 -19.26 -1.88 -8.61
C VAL A 19 -18.57 -2.38 -7.34
N ALA A 20 -19.33 -2.57 -6.25
CA ALA A 20 -18.77 -3.03 -4.98
C ALA A 20 -18.10 -4.40 -5.08
N LEU A 21 -18.70 -5.31 -5.85
CA LEU A 21 -18.18 -6.66 -6.04
C LEU A 21 -16.95 -6.67 -6.96
N SER A 22 -16.92 -5.81 -7.98
CA SER A 22 -15.73 -5.58 -8.81
C SER A 22 -14.55 -5.04 -8.00
N LEU A 23 -14.78 -4.08 -7.10
CA LEU A 23 -13.76 -3.55 -6.19
C LEU A 23 -13.23 -4.63 -5.23
N ALA A 24 -14.11 -5.49 -4.71
CA ALA A 24 -13.71 -6.60 -3.85
C ALA A 24 -12.84 -7.65 -4.60
N VAL A 25 -13.19 -7.97 -5.84
CA VAL A 25 -12.39 -8.86 -6.70
C VAL A 25 -11.03 -8.22 -7.03
N SER A 26 -11.01 -6.91 -7.29
CA SER A 26 -9.78 -6.15 -7.54
C SER A 26 -8.82 -6.21 -6.33
N ALA A 27 -9.34 -6.12 -5.11
CA ALA A 27 -8.52 -6.25 -3.90
C ALA A 27 -7.82 -7.62 -3.78
N ILE A 28 -8.44 -8.71 -4.26
CA ILE A 28 -7.84 -10.05 -4.28
C ILE A 28 -6.67 -10.11 -5.28
N PHE A 29 -6.89 -9.63 -6.50
CA PHE A 29 -5.82 -9.58 -7.50
C PHE A 29 -4.65 -8.68 -7.04
N PHE A 30 -4.98 -7.60 -6.34
CA PHE A 30 -3.97 -6.78 -5.70
C PHE A 30 -3.21 -7.53 -4.60
N MET A 31 -3.86 -8.39 -3.81
CA MET A 31 -3.15 -9.28 -2.87
C MET A 31 -2.20 -10.26 -3.59
N PHE A 32 -2.61 -10.86 -4.71
CA PHE A 32 -1.72 -11.71 -5.51
C PHE A 32 -0.50 -10.95 -6.02
N THR A 33 -0.69 -9.69 -6.42
CA THR A 33 0.41 -8.80 -6.81
C THR A 33 1.39 -8.57 -5.67
N ARG A 34 0.86 -8.28 -4.47
CA ARG A 34 1.68 -8.13 -3.27
C ARG A 34 2.42 -9.42 -2.94
N PHE A 35 1.77 -10.58 -3.08
CA PHE A 35 2.38 -11.88 -2.85
C PHE A 35 3.57 -12.14 -3.79
N ALA A 36 3.42 -11.89 -5.10
CA ALA A 36 4.52 -12.02 -6.06
C ALA A 36 5.70 -11.10 -5.72
N ASN A 37 5.40 -9.86 -5.30
CA ASN A 37 6.42 -8.90 -4.90
C ASN A 37 7.19 -9.29 -3.61
N LEU A 38 6.65 -10.17 -2.76
CA LEU A 38 7.36 -10.67 -1.56
C LEU A 38 8.69 -11.32 -1.93
N PHE A 39 8.71 -12.14 -2.97
CA PHE A 39 9.86 -12.96 -3.33
C PHE A 39 10.77 -12.26 -4.34
N TYR A 40 10.23 -11.34 -5.13
CA TYR A 40 10.95 -10.66 -6.20
C TYR A 40 12.18 -9.88 -5.71
N LEU A 41 12.03 -9.06 -4.65
CA LEU A 41 13.11 -8.23 -4.13
C LEU A 41 14.26 -9.04 -3.52
N PRO A 42 14.02 -10.02 -2.63
CA PRO A 42 15.10 -10.88 -2.12
C PRO A 42 15.88 -11.61 -3.22
N ILE A 43 15.20 -12.13 -4.24
CA ILE A 43 15.85 -12.80 -5.38
C ILE A 43 16.77 -11.81 -6.12
N LEU A 44 16.29 -10.59 -6.36
CA LEU A 44 17.08 -9.57 -7.05
C LEU A 44 18.29 -9.12 -6.22
N GLY A 45 18.18 -9.13 -4.89
CA GLY A 45 19.29 -8.84 -3.96
C GLY A 45 20.55 -9.66 -4.23
N LYS A 46 20.41 -10.94 -4.59
CA LYS A 46 21.56 -11.81 -4.90
C LYS A 46 22.36 -11.35 -6.13
N TYR A 47 21.68 -10.82 -7.15
CA TYR A 47 22.36 -10.27 -8.32
C TYR A 47 23.22 -9.06 -7.93
N VAL A 48 22.72 -8.24 -7.00
CA VAL A 48 23.47 -7.13 -6.41
C VAL A 48 24.66 -7.66 -5.61
N ASP A 49 24.48 -8.71 -4.80
CA ASP A 49 25.57 -9.30 -4.02
C ASP A 49 26.68 -9.85 -4.92
N ARG A 50 26.31 -10.55 -6.01
CA ARG A 50 27.25 -11.05 -7.01
C ARG A 50 28.00 -9.91 -7.73
N ALA A 51 27.31 -8.83 -8.07
CA ALA A 51 27.92 -7.67 -8.73
C ALA A 51 28.90 -6.91 -7.83
N VAL A 52 28.60 -6.81 -6.52
CA VAL A 52 29.52 -6.23 -5.54
C VAL A 52 30.76 -7.12 -5.38
N GLN A 53 30.59 -8.44 -5.32
CA GLN A 53 31.71 -9.38 -5.20
C GLN A 53 32.61 -9.40 -6.43
N SER A 54 32.03 -9.32 -7.63
CA SER A 54 32.80 -9.30 -8.88
C SER A 54 33.44 -7.94 -9.18
N GLY A 55 33.10 -6.89 -8.41
CA GLY A 55 33.51 -5.51 -8.65
C GLY A 55 32.92 -4.89 -9.93
N ASN A 56 32.04 -5.61 -10.64
CA ASN A 56 31.51 -5.18 -11.93
C ASN A 56 30.04 -4.73 -11.81
N VAL A 57 29.85 -3.55 -11.22
CA VAL A 57 28.54 -2.93 -10.99
C VAL A 57 27.84 -2.51 -12.29
N ASN A 58 28.57 -2.45 -13.41
CA ASN A 58 28.00 -2.15 -14.74
C ASN A 58 27.16 -3.32 -15.26
N ILE A 59 27.55 -4.57 -14.99
CA ILE A 59 26.73 -5.74 -15.35
C ILE A 59 25.38 -5.69 -14.64
N LEU A 60 25.35 -5.26 -13.38
CA LEU A 60 24.09 -5.09 -12.65
C LEU A 60 23.21 -4.01 -13.27
N TYR A 61 23.80 -2.90 -13.71
CA TYR A 61 23.08 -1.83 -14.39
C TYR A 61 22.37 -2.34 -15.64
N GLU A 62 23.07 -3.09 -16.50
CA GLU A 62 22.49 -3.70 -17.70
C GLU A 62 21.39 -4.73 -17.36
N GLN A 63 21.63 -5.59 -16.36
CA GLN A 63 20.63 -6.56 -15.89
C GLN A 63 19.35 -5.87 -15.42
N ILE A 64 19.49 -4.77 -14.67
CA ILE A 64 18.35 -3.97 -14.22
C ILE A 64 17.62 -3.31 -15.40
N GLN A 65 18.33 -2.83 -16.41
CA GLN A 65 17.68 -2.29 -17.62
C GLN A 65 16.85 -3.34 -18.34
N TRP A 66 17.36 -4.58 -18.47
CA TRP A 66 16.59 -5.70 -19.01
C TRP A 66 15.35 -6.02 -18.17
N VAL A 67 15.49 -5.94 -16.84
CA VAL A 67 14.35 -6.09 -15.92
C VAL A 67 13.30 -4.99 -16.14
N VAL A 68 13.70 -3.71 -16.25
CA VAL A 68 12.78 -2.60 -16.55
C VAL A 68 12.10 -2.79 -17.91
N LEU A 69 12.86 -3.18 -18.93
CA LEU A 69 12.32 -3.47 -20.26
C LEU A 69 11.32 -4.63 -20.23
N SER A 70 11.63 -5.71 -19.50
CA SER A 70 10.71 -6.84 -19.30
C SER A 70 9.42 -6.42 -18.59
N SER A 71 9.50 -5.49 -17.65
CA SER A 71 8.33 -4.91 -16.97
C SER A 71 7.45 -4.11 -17.95
N ALA A 72 8.07 -3.31 -18.82
CA ALA A 72 7.37 -2.59 -19.89
C ALA A 72 6.71 -3.57 -20.87
N LEU A 73 7.43 -4.58 -21.37
CA LEU A 73 6.87 -5.64 -22.22
C LEU A 73 5.73 -6.39 -21.53
N GLY A 74 5.86 -6.65 -20.23
CA GLY A 74 4.79 -7.21 -19.40
C GLY A 74 3.59 -6.27 -19.28
N ALA A 75 3.77 -4.96 -19.25
CA ALA A 75 2.68 -3.99 -19.30
C ALA A 75 1.99 -3.96 -20.67
N LEU A 76 2.76 -4.07 -21.76
CA LEU A 76 2.25 -4.19 -23.13
C LEU A 76 1.42 -5.46 -23.31
N LEU A 77 1.95 -6.62 -22.92
CA LEU A 77 1.21 -7.89 -22.96
C LEU A 77 -0.08 -7.78 -22.13
N SER A 78 -0.01 -7.14 -20.98
CA SER A 78 -1.18 -6.94 -20.13
C SER A 78 -2.23 -6.03 -20.75
N TRP A 79 -1.80 -5.02 -21.49
CA TRP A 79 -2.67 -4.13 -22.23
C TRP A 79 -3.37 -4.87 -23.38
N LEU A 80 -2.64 -5.73 -24.11
CA LEU A 80 -3.22 -6.63 -25.11
C LEU A 80 -4.25 -7.60 -24.51
N MET A 81 -4.02 -8.06 -23.28
CA MET A 81 -4.92 -8.97 -22.55
C MET A 81 -6.07 -8.26 -21.82
N LEU A 82 -6.23 -6.93 -21.93
CA LEU A 82 -7.30 -6.20 -21.23
C LEU A 82 -8.71 -6.77 -21.46
N PRO A 83 -9.14 -7.11 -22.70
CA PRO A 83 -10.46 -7.71 -22.91
C PRO A 83 -10.62 -9.06 -22.19
N THR A 84 -9.57 -9.86 -22.18
CA THR A 84 -9.53 -11.15 -21.44
C THR A 84 -9.63 -10.91 -19.94
N PHE A 85 -8.89 -9.95 -19.38
CA PHE A 85 -8.98 -9.64 -17.95
C PHE A 85 -10.37 -9.15 -17.58
N THR A 86 -10.98 -8.27 -18.37
CA THR A 86 -12.36 -7.82 -18.14
C THR A 86 -13.34 -9.01 -18.12
N ALA A 87 -13.22 -9.96 -19.05
CA ALA A 87 -14.05 -11.17 -19.07
C ALA A 87 -13.82 -12.07 -17.84
N ILE A 88 -12.57 -12.18 -17.36
CA ILE A 88 -12.24 -12.89 -16.11
C ILE A 88 -12.93 -12.20 -14.92
N TYR A 89 -12.92 -10.87 -14.85
CA TYR A 89 -13.64 -10.13 -13.80
C TYR A 89 -15.15 -10.37 -13.88
N GLU A 90 -15.77 -10.25 -15.05
CA GLU A 90 -17.20 -10.50 -15.23
C GLU A 90 -17.60 -11.90 -14.74
N ARG A 91 -16.82 -12.92 -15.11
CA ARG A 91 -17.10 -14.31 -14.71
C ARG A 91 -16.81 -14.57 -13.24
N GLY A 92 -15.79 -13.92 -12.68
CA GLY A 92 -15.50 -13.93 -11.25
C GLY A 92 -16.65 -13.33 -10.43
N ILE A 93 -17.14 -12.17 -10.86
CA ILE A 93 -18.28 -11.46 -10.27
C ILE A 93 -19.55 -12.34 -10.31
N ALA A 94 -19.83 -12.96 -11.45
CA ALA A 94 -20.97 -13.89 -11.59
C ALA A 94 -20.84 -15.11 -10.66
N SER A 95 -19.64 -15.71 -10.55
CA SER A 95 -19.39 -16.86 -9.67
C SER A 95 -19.56 -16.51 -8.18
N ILE A 96 -19.13 -15.32 -7.75
CA ILE A 96 -19.30 -14.85 -6.38
C ILE A 96 -20.78 -14.60 -6.08
N THR A 97 -21.52 -14.02 -7.04
CA THR A 97 -22.97 -13.79 -6.91
C THR A 97 -23.71 -15.11 -6.66
N VAL A 98 -23.34 -16.19 -7.36
CA VAL A 98 -23.94 -17.52 -7.19
C VAL A 98 -23.51 -18.21 -5.89
N ARG A 99 -22.23 -18.10 -5.51
CA ARG A 99 -21.67 -18.85 -4.35
C ARG A 99 -21.84 -18.13 -3.01
N GLY A 100 -22.18 -16.83 -3.03
CA GLY A 100 -22.31 -15.98 -1.85
C GLY A 100 -21.01 -15.77 -1.06
N SER A 101 -19.87 -16.24 -1.56
CA SER A 101 -18.58 -16.14 -0.86
C SER A 101 -17.40 -16.13 -1.82
N MET A 102 -16.54 -15.13 -1.66
CA MET A 102 -15.29 -14.98 -2.39
C MET A 102 -14.30 -16.12 -2.12
N LEU A 103 -14.23 -16.61 -0.87
CA LEU A 103 -13.36 -17.72 -0.49
C LEU A 103 -13.75 -19.01 -1.22
N LYS A 104 -15.05 -19.28 -1.35
CA LYS A 104 -15.57 -20.45 -2.09
C LYS A 104 -15.28 -20.36 -3.60
N MET A 105 -15.27 -19.16 -4.18
CA MET A 105 -14.85 -18.97 -5.57
C MET A 105 -13.36 -19.27 -5.73
N LEU A 106 -12.52 -18.73 -4.85
CA LEU A 106 -11.06 -18.94 -4.88
C LEU A 106 -10.70 -20.43 -4.75
N LEU A 107 -11.31 -21.13 -3.80
CA LEU A 107 -11.11 -22.57 -3.61
C LEU A 107 -11.58 -23.41 -4.81
N ALA A 108 -12.47 -22.88 -5.65
CA ALA A 108 -12.97 -23.55 -6.85
C ALA A 108 -12.13 -23.26 -8.11
N LEU A 109 -11.26 -22.25 -8.11
CA LEU A 109 -10.37 -21.92 -9.23
C LEU A 109 -9.47 -23.08 -9.68
N PRO A 110 -8.77 -23.82 -8.79
CA PRO A 110 -7.90 -24.92 -9.20
C PRO A 110 -8.66 -26.16 -9.70
N SER A 111 -10.00 -26.17 -9.68
CA SER A 111 -10.78 -27.27 -10.24
C SER A 111 -10.73 -27.27 -11.79
N VAL A 112 -10.89 -28.45 -12.41
CA VAL A 112 -10.96 -28.60 -13.88
C VAL A 112 -12.02 -27.68 -14.50
N ARG A 113 -13.16 -27.50 -13.81
CA ARG A 113 -14.23 -26.59 -14.24
C ARG A 113 -13.81 -25.11 -14.14
N GLY A 114 -13.06 -24.75 -13.11
CA GLY A 114 -12.50 -23.40 -12.91
C GLY A 114 -11.47 -23.04 -13.99
N VAL A 115 -10.55 -23.96 -14.29
CA VAL A 115 -9.55 -23.80 -15.35
C VAL A 115 -10.22 -23.69 -16.72
N LYS A 116 -11.19 -24.57 -17.03
CA LYS A 116 -11.96 -24.49 -18.30
C LYS A 116 -12.74 -23.17 -18.41
N ALA A 117 -13.30 -22.68 -17.30
CA ALA A 117 -13.98 -21.39 -17.27
C ALA A 117 -13.03 -20.20 -17.51
N LEU A 118 -11.80 -20.26 -17.00
CA LEU A 118 -10.75 -19.26 -17.27
C LEU A 118 -10.33 -19.26 -18.74
N PHE A 119 -10.09 -20.43 -19.34
CA PHE A 119 -9.79 -20.54 -20.76
C PHE A 119 -10.94 -20.03 -21.63
N GLY A 120 -12.20 -20.24 -21.22
CA GLY A 120 -13.37 -19.67 -21.88
C GLY A 120 -13.50 -18.15 -21.78
N CYS A 121 -12.66 -17.47 -21.01
CA CYS A 121 -12.60 -16.00 -20.92
C CYS A 121 -11.57 -15.38 -21.87
N LEU A 122 -10.81 -16.18 -22.62
CA LEU A 122 -9.88 -15.67 -23.62
C LEU A 122 -10.64 -14.89 -24.69
N ARG A 123 -10.24 -13.63 -24.88
CA ARG A 123 -10.78 -12.69 -25.87
C ARG A 123 -9.68 -12.23 -26.79
N SER A 124 -10.04 -11.89 -28.03
CA SER A 124 -9.08 -11.41 -29.02
C SER A 124 -8.60 -10.00 -28.66
N PRO A 125 -7.29 -9.70 -28.77
CA PRO A 125 -6.78 -8.34 -28.58
C PRO A 125 -7.34 -7.35 -29.61
N LEU A 126 -7.94 -7.82 -30.71
CA LEU A 126 -8.57 -6.97 -31.72
C LEU A 126 -9.78 -6.20 -31.17
N GLU A 127 -10.42 -6.68 -30.08
CA GLU A 127 -11.49 -5.95 -29.39
C GLU A 127 -11.01 -4.59 -28.84
N LEU A 128 -9.71 -4.40 -28.63
CA LEU A 128 -9.13 -3.11 -28.23
C LEU A 128 -9.34 -2.00 -29.27
N LYS A 129 -9.48 -2.34 -30.57
CA LYS A 129 -9.80 -1.34 -31.59
C LYS A 129 -11.16 -0.69 -31.35
N ALA A 130 -12.15 -1.49 -30.94
CA ALA A 130 -13.46 -1.00 -30.56
C ALA A 130 -13.43 -0.16 -29.26
N TRP A 131 -12.44 -0.40 -28.39
CA TRP A 131 -12.26 0.39 -27.16
C TRP A 131 -11.57 1.73 -27.45
N ALA A 132 -10.69 1.80 -28.44
CA ALA A 132 -10.04 3.03 -28.88
C ALA A 132 -11.01 3.93 -29.66
N CYS A 133 -11.73 3.35 -30.65
CA CYS A 133 -12.67 4.06 -31.51
C CYS A 133 -14.02 3.30 -31.58
N PRO A 134 -14.98 3.63 -30.71
CA PRO A 134 -16.29 2.98 -30.68
C PRO A 134 -17.08 3.13 -32.00
N ASN A 135 -16.84 4.20 -32.76
CA ASN A 135 -17.71 4.62 -33.86
C ASN A 135 -17.40 3.97 -35.23
N ASN A 136 -16.28 3.24 -35.39
CA ASN A 136 -15.89 2.67 -36.70
C ASN A 136 -16.20 1.16 -36.87
N CYS A 137 -16.93 0.54 -35.94
CA CYS A 137 -17.13 -0.93 -35.96
C CYS A 137 -18.58 -1.41 -35.94
N ALA A 138 -19.58 -0.54 -36.10
CA ALA A 138 -20.96 -0.95 -36.33
C ALA A 138 -21.37 -0.61 -37.79
N PRO A 139 -21.81 -1.59 -38.60
CA PRO A 139 -22.74 -1.27 -39.67
C PRO A 139 -23.97 -0.65 -39.02
N SER A 140 -24.39 0.50 -39.53
CA SER A 140 -25.61 1.18 -39.12
C SER A 140 -26.82 0.29 -39.40
N GLU A 141 -27.29 -0.44 -38.39
CA GLU A 141 -28.65 -0.97 -38.38
C GLU A 141 -29.50 -0.12 -37.44
N ALA A 142 -30.44 0.55 -38.09
CA ALA A 142 -31.58 1.34 -37.63
C ALA A 142 -31.89 1.40 -36.12
N GLY A 143 -31.90 2.65 -35.63
CA GLY A 143 -32.98 3.12 -34.77
C GLY A 143 -32.76 3.03 -33.27
N GLU A 144 -31.81 3.79 -32.72
CA GLU A 144 -31.87 4.25 -31.33
C GLU A 144 -31.30 5.67 -31.22
N SER A 145 -32.01 6.49 -30.46
CA SER A 145 -31.98 7.95 -30.37
C SER A 145 -30.60 8.62 -30.30
N GLU A 146 -30.46 9.71 -31.05
CA GLU A 146 -29.45 10.76 -30.90
C GLU A 146 -29.27 11.17 -29.44
N SER A 147 -28.26 10.64 -28.78
CA SER A 147 -27.66 11.28 -27.60
C SER A 147 -26.31 11.85 -28.04
N THR A 148 -26.31 13.17 -28.20
CA THR A 148 -25.17 14.09 -28.37
C THR A 148 -23.78 13.44 -28.26
N ASN A 149 -23.19 13.17 -29.44
CA ASN A 149 -21.81 12.76 -29.64
C ASN A 149 -20.85 13.92 -29.34
N GLU A 150 -20.49 14.14 -28.06
CA GLU A 150 -19.27 14.89 -27.76
C GLU A 150 -18.05 13.94 -27.85
N PRO A 151 -16.99 14.29 -28.61
CA PRO A 151 -15.76 13.51 -28.60
C PRO A 151 -15.19 13.48 -27.17
N PHE A 152 -14.89 12.30 -26.67
CA PHE A 152 -14.33 12.15 -25.33
C PHE A 152 -12.97 12.85 -25.25
N ALA A 153 -12.96 14.05 -24.68
CA ALA A 153 -11.73 14.78 -24.38
C ALA A 153 -11.05 14.09 -23.18
N LEU A 154 -10.16 13.16 -23.46
CA LEU A 154 -9.35 12.51 -22.44
C LEU A 154 -8.56 13.58 -21.67
N PRO A 155 -8.59 13.61 -20.33
CA PRO A 155 -7.82 14.61 -19.60
C PRO A 155 -6.32 14.35 -19.80
N TRP A 156 -5.64 15.18 -20.59
CA TRP A 156 -4.20 15.03 -20.84
C TRP A 156 -3.37 15.04 -19.56
N ASP A 157 -3.78 15.83 -18.57
CA ASP A 157 -3.18 15.85 -17.24
C ASP A 157 -3.24 14.47 -16.55
N LEU A 158 -4.37 13.75 -16.70
CA LEU A 158 -4.52 12.43 -16.07
C LEU A 158 -3.55 11.43 -16.71
N LEU A 159 -3.43 11.47 -18.03
CA LEU A 159 -2.55 10.56 -18.76
C LEU A 159 -1.07 10.84 -18.49
N SER A 160 -0.67 12.11 -18.46
CA SER A 160 0.73 12.50 -18.16
C SER A 160 1.13 12.10 -16.75
N TRP A 161 0.28 12.31 -15.76
CA TRP A 161 0.51 11.85 -14.38
C TRP A 161 0.57 10.32 -14.29
N ASN A 162 -0.27 9.59 -15.03
CA ASN A 162 -0.23 8.13 -15.07
C ASN A 162 1.10 7.60 -15.63
N ILE A 163 1.56 8.17 -16.75
CA ILE A 163 2.84 7.81 -17.38
C ILE A 163 4.01 8.11 -16.43
N PHE A 164 4.04 9.31 -15.86
CA PHE A 164 5.10 9.74 -14.95
C PHE A 164 5.14 8.91 -13.67
N ALA A 165 4.00 8.72 -13.01
CA ALA A 165 3.91 7.93 -11.78
C ALA A 165 4.32 6.46 -12.04
N THR A 166 3.95 5.90 -13.19
CA THR A 166 4.37 4.55 -13.59
C THR A 166 5.88 4.47 -13.82
N ALA A 167 6.48 5.48 -14.46
CA ALA A 167 7.92 5.54 -14.66
C ALA A 167 8.67 5.50 -13.32
N VAL A 168 8.30 6.40 -12.39
CA VAL A 168 8.91 6.47 -11.06
C VAL A 168 8.70 5.16 -10.27
N TRP A 169 7.49 4.59 -10.32
CA TRP A 169 7.19 3.32 -9.65
C TRP A 169 8.04 2.16 -10.19
N THR A 170 8.27 2.13 -11.51
CA THR A 170 9.00 1.05 -12.17
C THR A 170 10.48 1.05 -11.80
N VAL A 171 11.09 2.23 -11.71
CA VAL A 171 12.53 2.34 -11.45
C VAL A 171 12.91 2.48 -9.99
N GLY A 172 12.01 2.95 -9.11
CA GLY A 172 12.37 3.37 -7.75
C GLY A 172 13.10 2.31 -6.93
N ALA A 173 12.55 1.09 -6.86
CA ALA A 173 13.17 -0.02 -6.13
C ALA A 173 14.45 -0.54 -6.81
N LEU A 174 14.48 -0.55 -8.14
CA LEU A 174 15.62 -1.03 -8.91
C LEU A 174 16.80 -0.07 -8.82
N ALA A 175 16.56 1.23 -8.85
CA ALA A 175 17.57 2.27 -8.70
C ALA A 175 18.18 2.22 -7.28
N ALA A 176 17.34 2.01 -6.26
CA ALA A 176 17.81 1.80 -4.89
C ALA A 176 18.71 0.56 -4.75
N LEU A 177 18.41 -0.53 -5.45
CA LEU A 177 19.26 -1.72 -5.51
C LEU A 177 20.60 -1.43 -6.19
N GLN A 178 20.60 -0.71 -7.32
CA GLN A 178 21.83 -0.28 -7.99
C GLN A 178 22.69 0.61 -7.08
N VAL A 179 22.08 1.58 -6.39
CA VAL A 179 22.77 2.47 -5.45
C VAL A 179 23.35 1.66 -4.27
N SER A 180 22.62 0.66 -3.79
CA SER A 180 23.14 -0.23 -2.73
C SER A 180 24.35 -1.04 -3.17
N ALA A 181 24.55 -1.26 -4.48
CA ALA A 181 25.76 -1.87 -5.04
C ALA A 181 26.89 -0.85 -5.18
N LEU A 182 26.58 0.40 -5.53
CA LEU A 182 27.55 1.50 -5.63
C LEU A 182 28.10 1.91 -4.26
N TYR A 183 27.29 1.82 -3.21
CA TYR A 183 27.68 2.14 -1.82
C TYR A 183 27.42 0.93 -0.90
N PRO A 184 28.28 -0.11 -0.93
CA PRO A 184 28.09 -1.31 -0.09
C PRO A 184 27.99 -0.99 1.41
N ASP A 185 28.74 0.01 1.87
CA ASP A 185 28.74 0.46 3.27
C ASP A 185 27.45 1.18 3.68
N LEU A 186 26.63 1.62 2.72
CA LEU A 186 25.36 2.31 2.92
C LEU A 186 24.19 1.53 2.31
N ALA A 187 24.36 0.22 2.14
CA ALA A 187 23.42 -0.60 1.39
C ALA A 187 22.01 -0.62 2.00
N ALA A 188 21.87 -0.64 3.34
CA ALA A 188 20.54 -0.68 3.95
C ALA A 188 19.81 0.66 3.79
N THR A 189 20.52 1.78 3.97
CA THR A 189 19.99 3.13 3.72
C THR A 189 19.51 3.27 2.28
N ALA A 190 20.34 2.86 1.31
CA ALA A 190 20.02 2.92 -0.11
C ALA A 190 18.77 2.10 -0.46
N VAL A 191 18.68 0.85 0.01
CA VAL A 191 17.53 -0.03 -0.25
C VAL A 191 16.24 0.55 0.34
N LEU A 192 16.29 1.08 1.57
CA LEU A 192 15.10 1.60 2.25
C LEU A 192 14.62 2.93 1.67
N LEU A 193 15.48 3.71 0.98
CA LEU A 193 15.07 4.91 0.23
C LEU A 193 14.10 4.60 -0.92
N SER A 194 14.06 3.36 -1.42
CA SER A 194 13.05 2.94 -2.40
C SER A 194 11.62 3.15 -1.90
N GLY A 195 11.38 3.01 -0.59
CA GLY A 195 10.07 3.20 0.02
C GLY A 195 9.55 4.62 -0.16
N LEU A 196 10.43 5.62 -0.08
CA LEU A 196 10.10 7.02 -0.29
C LEU A 196 9.74 7.29 -1.75
N VAL A 197 10.55 6.80 -2.70
CA VAL A 197 10.29 6.93 -4.14
C VAL A 197 8.97 6.27 -4.54
N ASN A 198 8.71 5.06 -4.04
CA ASN A 198 7.46 4.35 -4.28
C ASN A 198 6.25 5.07 -3.65
N SER A 199 6.45 5.75 -2.52
CA SER A 199 5.37 6.50 -1.87
C SER A 199 5.02 7.76 -2.62
N PHE A 200 6.01 8.44 -3.20
CA PHE A 200 5.76 9.55 -4.11
C PHE A 200 4.94 9.10 -5.34
N ALA A 201 5.31 8.00 -5.98
CA ALA A 201 4.53 7.45 -7.09
C ALA A 201 3.10 7.05 -6.66
N ALA A 202 2.94 6.44 -5.47
CA ALA A 202 1.62 6.13 -4.92
C ALA A 202 0.76 7.39 -4.70
N ILE A 203 1.36 8.45 -4.15
CA ILE A 203 0.69 9.74 -3.95
C ILE A 203 0.25 10.33 -5.28
N ALA A 204 1.12 10.28 -6.29
CA ALA A 204 0.80 10.78 -7.61
C ALA A 204 -0.42 10.04 -8.21
N PHE A 205 -0.47 8.71 -8.10
CA PHE A 205 -1.65 7.94 -8.50
C PHE A 205 -2.90 8.36 -7.72
N SER A 206 -2.82 8.38 -6.38
CA SER A 206 -3.98 8.61 -5.52
C SER A 206 -4.51 10.05 -5.55
N LEU A 207 -3.68 11.05 -5.87
CA LEU A 207 -4.09 12.45 -5.94
C LEU A 207 -4.51 12.87 -7.35
N PHE A 208 -3.80 12.41 -8.38
CA PHE A 208 -3.95 12.96 -9.74
C PHE A 208 -4.61 12.01 -10.73
N VAL A 209 -4.51 10.69 -10.53
CA VAL A 209 -4.99 9.68 -11.49
C VAL A 209 -6.29 9.04 -10.99
N ASP A 210 -6.27 8.45 -9.79
CA ASP A 210 -7.35 7.62 -9.25
C ASP A 210 -8.67 8.39 -9.09
N PRO A 211 -8.72 9.62 -8.52
CA PRO A 211 -9.98 10.32 -8.31
C PRO A 211 -10.68 10.67 -9.63
N LYS A 212 -9.92 11.16 -10.62
CA LYS A 212 -10.48 11.51 -11.94
C LYS A 212 -11.01 10.27 -12.66
N ALA A 213 -10.26 9.16 -12.59
CA ALA A 213 -10.67 7.92 -13.22
C ALA A 213 -11.88 7.27 -12.53
N ALA A 214 -11.99 7.39 -11.21
CA ALA A 214 -13.15 6.95 -10.44
C ALA A 214 -14.42 7.74 -10.83
N VAL A 215 -14.35 9.08 -10.87
CA VAL A 215 -15.48 9.94 -11.26
C VAL A 215 -16.00 9.60 -12.66
N ILE A 216 -15.11 9.38 -13.64
CA ILE A 216 -15.51 8.97 -14.99
C ILE A 216 -16.23 7.61 -14.96
N THR A 217 -15.77 6.69 -14.12
CA THR A 217 -16.38 5.36 -13.97
C THR A 217 -17.75 5.45 -13.32
N ASP A 218 -17.90 6.20 -12.23
CA ASP A 218 -19.16 6.36 -11.49
C ASP A 218 -20.23 7.07 -12.32
N GLN A 219 -19.83 8.07 -13.11
CA GLN A 219 -20.73 8.75 -14.05
C GLN A 219 -21.21 7.80 -15.16
N ALA A 220 -20.37 6.87 -15.62
CA ALA A 220 -20.78 5.86 -16.59
C ALA A 220 -21.73 4.81 -15.98
N VAL A 221 -21.47 4.38 -14.73
CA VAL A 221 -22.35 3.44 -14.02
C VAL A 221 -23.72 4.05 -13.72
N SER A 222 -23.76 5.33 -13.36
CA SER A 222 -25.01 6.07 -13.11
C SER A 222 -25.76 6.51 -14.37
N GLY A 223 -25.24 6.19 -15.56
CA GLY A 223 -25.86 6.54 -16.84
C GLY A 223 -25.68 7.99 -17.27
N GLN A 224 -24.93 8.80 -16.50
CA GLN A 224 -24.60 10.20 -16.83
C GLN A 224 -23.57 10.32 -17.97
N ARG A 225 -22.81 9.26 -18.23
CA ARG A 225 -21.82 9.18 -19.32
C ARG A 225 -21.92 7.84 -20.06
N PRO A 226 -21.55 7.80 -21.35
CA PRO A 226 -21.56 6.56 -22.10
C PRO A 226 -20.47 5.59 -21.59
N ALA A 227 -20.77 4.29 -21.60
CA ALA A 227 -19.84 3.24 -21.19
C ALA A 227 -18.56 3.20 -22.03
N SER A 228 -18.63 3.68 -23.28
CA SER A 228 -17.49 3.80 -24.20
C SER A 228 -16.36 4.66 -23.65
N HIS A 229 -16.67 5.71 -22.88
CA HIS A 229 -15.66 6.59 -22.27
C HIS A 229 -14.79 5.84 -21.25
N VAL A 230 -15.34 4.84 -20.54
CA VAL A 230 -14.57 4.06 -19.57
C VAL A 230 -13.72 3.01 -20.26
N LEU A 231 -14.17 2.46 -21.39
CA LEU A 231 -13.35 1.60 -22.25
C LEU A 231 -12.15 2.36 -22.82
N GLN A 232 -12.37 3.57 -23.35
CA GLN A 232 -11.33 4.47 -23.83
C GLN A 232 -10.35 4.85 -22.71
N LEU A 233 -10.87 5.26 -21.54
CA LEU A 233 -10.03 5.57 -20.37
C LEU A 233 -9.15 4.37 -19.97
N THR A 234 -9.73 3.17 -19.92
CA THR A 234 -9.00 1.95 -19.53
C THR A 234 -7.93 1.58 -20.56
N PHE A 235 -8.25 1.74 -21.85
CA PHE A 235 -7.31 1.57 -22.94
C PHE A 235 -6.10 2.51 -22.80
N HIS A 236 -6.34 3.81 -22.61
CA HIS A 236 -5.28 4.81 -22.49
C HIS A 236 -4.47 4.70 -21.20
N LEU A 237 -5.09 4.34 -20.07
CA LEU A 237 -4.38 4.08 -18.82
C LEU A 237 -3.46 2.86 -18.94
N GLY A 238 -3.95 1.76 -19.54
CA GLY A 238 -3.12 0.58 -19.78
C GLY A 238 -1.94 0.86 -20.72
N LEU A 239 -2.17 1.64 -21.79
CA LEU A 239 -1.12 2.08 -22.71
C LEU A 239 -0.13 3.02 -22.00
N GLY A 240 -0.64 3.93 -21.18
CA GLY A 240 0.18 4.83 -20.36
C GLY A 240 1.09 4.09 -19.39
N ASN A 241 0.68 2.94 -18.87
CA ASN A 241 1.53 2.10 -18.02
C ASN A 241 2.71 1.50 -18.81
N PHE A 242 2.47 1.09 -20.07
CA PHE A 242 3.53 0.63 -20.96
C PHE A 242 4.52 1.75 -21.30
N ILE A 243 4.00 2.91 -21.73
CA ILE A 243 4.82 4.08 -22.05
C ILE A 243 5.60 4.54 -20.82
N GLY A 244 4.97 4.56 -19.65
CA GLY A 244 5.62 4.87 -18.38
C GLY A 244 6.73 3.88 -18.03
N GLY A 245 6.54 2.58 -18.29
CA GLY A 245 7.58 1.57 -18.14
C GLY A 245 8.81 1.84 -19.03
N LEU A 246 8.59 2.23 -20.30
CA LEU A 246 9.67 2.64 -21.20
C LEU A 246 10.34 3.95 -20.76
N LEU A 247 9.56 4.94 -20.32
CA LEU A 247 10.07 6.17 -19.73
C LEU A 247 10.89 5.90 -18.47
N GLY A 248 10.60 4.80 -17.77
CA GLY A 248 11.43 4.24 -16.71
C GLY A 248 12.90 4.10 -17.14
N LEU A 249 13.18 3.52 -18.31
CA LEU A 249 14.56 3.35 -18.79
C LEU A 249 15.32 4.67 -18.90
N PHE A 250 14.66 5.74 -19.35
CA PHE A 250 15.25 7.08 -19.46
C PHE A 250 15.40 7.78 -18.11
N THR A 251 14.48 7.54 -17.18
CA THR A 251 14.50 8.14 -15.84
C THR A 251 15.38 7.36 -14.85
N PHE A 252 15.81 6.14 -15.19
CA PHE A 252 16.62 5.29 -14.34
C PHE A 252 17.95 5.92 -13.88
N PRO A 253 18.77 6.55 -14.75
CA PRO A 253 20.01 7.24 -14.32
C PRO A 253 19.73 8.41 -13.37
N LEU A 254 18.64 9.16 -13.62
CA LEU A 254 18.22 10.25 -12.76
C LEU A 254 17.80 9.74 -11.38
N ALA A 255 17.06 8.63 -11.33
CA ALA A 255 16.66 7.98 -10.08
C ALA A 255 17.87 7.53 -9.27
N ILE A 256 18.88 6.91 -9.91
CA ILE A 256 20.14 6.54 -9.25
C ILE A 256 20.79 7.79 -8.64
N LYS A 257 20.93 8.88 -9.40
CA LYS A 257 21.58 10.10 -8.90
C LYS A 257 20.88 10.70 -7.68
N ILE A 258 19.54 10.76 -7.70
CA ILE A 258 18.75 11.29 -6.58
C ILE A 258 18.90 10.40 -5.34
N ILE A 259 18.81 9.07 -5.51
CA ILE A 259 18.92 8.13 -4.40
C ILE A 259 20.35 8.10 -3.85
N SER A 260 21.38 8.16 -4.68
CA SER A 260 22.78 8.27 -4.25
C SER A 260 22.99 9.51 -3.38
N LEU A 261 22.51 10.68 -3.82
CA LEU A 261 22.61 11.93 -3.04
C LEU A 261 21.93 11.82 -1.68
N ALA A 262 20.73 11.22 -1.64
CA ALA A 262 20.01 11.00 -0.38
C ALA A 262 20.75 9.98 0.52
N THR A 263 21.31 8.93 -0.06
CA THR A 263 22.05 7.87 0.64
C THR A 263 23.30 8.44 1.31
N GLU A 264 24.10 9.23 0.59
CA GLU A 264 25.29 9.88 1.15
C GLU A 264 24.94 10.81 2.30
N ARG A 265 23.92 11.68 2.12
CA ARG A 265 23.51 12.63 3.17
C ARG A 265 23.01 11.95 4.44
N LEU A 266 22.25 10.88 4.32
CA LEU A 266 21.76 10.10 5.47
C LEU A 266 22.88 9.25 6.10
N GLY A 267 23.82 8.78 5.29
CA GLY A 267 24.91 7.90 5.70
C GLY A 267 26.03 8.58 6.47
N HIS A 268 26.12 9.91 6.45
CA HIS A 268 27.08 10.70 7.25
C HIS A 268 26.58 11.06 8.65
N ALA A 269 25.31 10.83 8.96
CA ALA A 269 24.75 11.14 10.28
C ALA A 269 25.27 10.17 11.36
N LYS A 270 25.69 10.71 12.52
CA LYS A 270 26.24 9.91 13.63
C LYS A 270 25.19 9.02 14.28
N MET A 271 25.60 7.84 14.75
CA MET A 271 24.70 6.84 15.37
C MET A 271 23.92 7.40 16.58
N ASP A 272 24.58 8.15 17.46
CA ASP A 272 23.96 8.70 18.69
C ASP A 272 22.90 9.76 18.39
N GLU A 273 23.14 10.61 17.39
CA GLU A 273 22.19 11.63 16.92
C GLU A 273 20.96 10.97 16.26
N ASN A 274 21.19 9.88 15.53
CA ASN A 274 20.13 9.13 14.86
C ASN A 274 19.29 8.31 15.85
N MET A 275 19.82 7.85 16.98
CA MET A 275 19.11 6.95 17.89
C MET A 275 17.82 7.59 18.45
N TRP A 276 17.93 8.78 19.06
CA TRP A 276 16.77 9.48 19.62
C TRP A 276 15.78 9.92 18.54
N LEU A 277 16.29 10.30 17.36
CA LEU A 277 15.47 10.62 16.20
C LEU A 277 14.66 9.41 15.73
N VAL A 278 15.28 8.23 15.62
CA VAL A 278 14.63 6.97 15.21
C VAL A 278 13.57 6.57 16.23
N ILE A 279 13.88 6.60 17.53
CA ILE A 279 12.90 6.27 18.58
C ILE A 279 11.73 7.26 18.54
N GLY A 280 12.01 8.57 18.48
CA GLY A 280 11.00 9.62 18.43
C GLY A 280 10.11 9.53 17.18
N LEU A 281 10.69 9.28 16.01
CA LEU A 281 9.95 9.06 14.78
C LEU A 281 9.08 7.80 14.87
N ASN A 282 9.57 6.72 15.46
CA ASN A 282 8.78 5.49 15.62
C ASN A 282 7.60 5.70 16.59
N VAL A 283 7.79 6.48 17.65
CA VAL A 283 6.71 6.92 18.56
C VAL A 283 5.64 7.69 17.76
N VAL A 284 6.04 8.62 16.90
CA VAL A 284 5.11 9.38 16.05
C VAL A 284 4.38 8.47 15.06
N VAL A 285 5.10 7.60 14.35
CA VAL A 285 4.51 6.66 13.38
C VAL A 285 3.45 5.79 14.05
N THR A 286 3.79 5.15 15.16
CA THR A 286 2.86 4.24 15.86
C THR A 286 1.70 4.96 16.54
N CYS A 287 1.90 6.19 17.02
CA CYS A 287 0.81 7.06 17.46
C CYS A 287 -0.15 7.39 16.30
N LEU A 288 0.38 7.76 15.13
CA LEU A 288 -0.43 8.08 13.95
C LEU A 288 -1.19 6.87 13.41
N MET A 289 -0.66 5.65 13.56
CA MET A 289 -1.38 4.42 13.18
C MET A 289 -2.69 4.23 13.97
N CYS A 290 -2.78 4.73 15.20
CA CYS A 290 -4.00 4.64 16.03
C CYS A 290 -5.14 5.54 15.52
N THR A 291 -4.85 6.52 14.66
CA THR A 291 -5.88 7.42 14.08
C THR A 291 -6.91 6.67 13.23
N SER A 292 -6.54 5.52 12.67
CA SER A 292 -7.45 4.63 11.92
C SER A 292 -8.66 4.17 12.73
N LEU A 293 -8.48 3.94 14.04
CA LEU A 293 -9.58 3.56 14.93
C LEU A 293 -10.49 4.75 15.24
N SER A 294 -9.90 5.93 15.35
CA SER A 294 -10.64 7.18 15.60
C SER A 294 -11.52 7.57 14.41
N SER A 295 -11.09 7.28 13.19
CA SER A 295 -11.88 7.55 11.98
C SER A 295 -13.16 6.70 11.95
N ARG A 296 -13.09 5.43 12.39
CA ARG A 296 -14.24 4.50 12.45
C ARG A 296 -15.31 4.97 13.44
N ILE A 297 -14.90 5.40 14.64
CA ILE A 297 -15.82 6.00 15.62
C ILE A 297 -16.49 7.24 15.01
N SER A 298 -15.70 8.12 14.41
CA SER A 298 -16.20 9.36 13.81
C SER A 298 -17.16 9.12 12.64
N ALA A 299 -16.93 8.07 11.84
CA ALA A 299 -17.83 7.66 10.76
C ALA A 299 -19.23 7.29 11.28
N VAL A 300 -19.31 6.62 12.44
CA VAL A 300 -20.58 6.25 13.07
C VAL A 300 -21.27 7.47 13.68
N ILE A 301 -20.52 8.33 14.38
CA ILE A 301 -21.06 9.56 15.00
C ILE A 301 -21.65 10.49 13.94
N THR A 302 -20.93 10.71 12.84
CA THR A 302 -21.35 11.64 11.78
C THR A 302 -22.32 11.02 10.78
N LYS A 303 -22.47 9.68 10.78
CA LYS A 303 -23.20 8.91 9.76
C LYS A 303 -22.76 9.18 8.32
N ASN A 304 -21.57 9.76 8.12
CA ASN A 304 -21.03 10.11 6.81
C ASN A 304 -19.74 9.33 6.52
N VAL A 305 -19.90 8.05 6.21
CA VAL A 305 -18.80 7.08 6.01
C VAL A 305 -17.86 7.51 4.89
N ALA A 306 -18.40 7.99 3.77
CA ALA A 306 -17.60 8.40 2.62
C ALA A 306 -16.67 9.58 2.96
N THR A 307 -17.18 10.58 3.68
CA THR A 307 -16.40 11.75 4.09
C THR A 307 -15.39 11.39 5.17
N ALA A 308 -15.76 10.52 6.11
CA ALA A 308 -14.84 9.99 7.12
C ALA A 308 -13.68 9.19 6.48
N LEU A 309 -13.98 8.37 5.47
CA LEU A 309 -12.99 7.62 4.69
C LEU A 309 -12.05 8.55 3.93
N ALA A 310 -12.56 9.64 3.35
CA ALA A 310 -11.73 10.63 2.66
C ALA A 310 -10.73 11.30 3.62
N ILE A 311 -11.18 11.71 4.82
CA ILE A 311 -10.29 12.27 5.85
C ILE A 311 -9.30 11.22 6.34
N TYR A 312 -9.75 9.98 6.56
CA TYR A 312 -8.86 8.86 6.92
C TYR A 312 -7.74 8.68 5.91
N ASN A 313 -8.05 8.72 4.61
CA ASN A 313 -7.03 8.56 3.57
C ASN A 313 -5.95 9.64 3.63
N VAL A 314 -6.28 10.87 4.05
CA VAL A 314 -5.29 11.94 4.27
C VAL A 314 -4.38 11.60 5.45
N PHE A 315 -4.94 11.22 6.59
CA PHE A 315 -4.15 10.81 7.75
C PHE A 315 -3.28 9.59 7.43
N PHE A 316 -3.85 8.59 6.75
CA PHE A 316 -3.14 7.41 6.30
C PHE A 316 -1.98 7.77 5.36
N LEU A 317 -2.17 8.76 4.48
CA LEU A 317 -1.10 9.26 3.62
C LEU A 317 0.05 9.88 4.42
N ILE A 318 -0.28 10.69 5.44
CA ILE A 318 0.72 11.29 6.34
C ILE A 318 1.47 10.18 7.08
N THR A 319 0.76 9.24 7.71
CA THR A 319 1.36 8.09 8.42
C THR A 319 2.29 7.31 7.50
N ARG A 320 1.84 7.01 6.27
CA ARG A 320 2.64 6.30 5.28
C ARG A 320 3.90 7.08 4.91
N LEU A 321 3.81 8.39 4.69
CA LEU A 321 4.98 9.22 4.41
C LEU A 321 5.96 9.22 5.57
N THR A 322 5.48 9.39 6.81
CA THR A 322 6.33 9.37 8.01
C THR A 322 7.06 8.03 8.15
N THR A 323 6.38 6.89 7.96
CA THR A 323 7.01 5.56 7.99
C THR A 323 8.12 5.43 6.93
N GLN A 324 7.93 6.03 5.77
CA GLN A 324 8.86 5.91 4.63
C GLN A 324 10.05 6.85 4.75
N VAL A 325 9.92 7.94 5.50
CA VAL A 325 11.06 8.78 5.94
C VAL A 325 11.82 8.10 7.08
N TYR A 326 11.11 7.44 7.99
CA TYR A 326 11.69 6.70 9.11
C TYR A 326 12.58 5.54 8.66
N ALA A 327 12.17 4.77 7.63
CA ALA A 327 12.89 3.56 7.22
C ALA A 327 14.36 3.80 6.79
N PRO A 328 14.71 4.78 5.92
CA PRO A 328 16.11 5.06 5.59
C PRO A 328 16.99 5.45 6.79
N ILE A 329 16.43 6.22 7.74
CA ILE A 329 17.14 6.63 8.96
C ILE A 329 17.42 5.41 9.83
N LEU A 330 16.47 4.46 9.91
CA LEU A 330 16.69 3.19 10.58
C LEU A 330 17.78 2.36 9.87
N GLY A 331 17.86 2.43 8.53
CA GLY A 331 18.92 1.79 7.74
C GLY A 331 20.32 2.34 8.04
N SER A 332 20.46 3.65 8.23
CA SER A 332 21.77 4.28 8.49
C SER A 332 22.37 3.86 9.84
N VAL A 333 21.52 3.54 10.83
CA VAL A 333 21.96 2.97 12.11
C VAL A 333 22.63 1.61 11.90
N ARG A 334 22.07 0.74 11.04
CA ARG A 334 22.72 -0.54 10.71
C ARG A 334 23.97 -0.37 9.87
N ASP A 335 23.97 0.57 8.93
CA ASP A 335 25.14 0.84 8.09
C ASP A 335 26.34 1.34 8.93
N SER A 336 26.09 1.93 10.10
CA SER A 336 27.14 2.25 11.09
C SER A 336 27.86 1.00 11.63
N VAL A 337 27.17 -0.14 11.74
CA VAL A 337 27.78 -1.44 12.11
C VAL A 337 28.69 -1.95 11.00
N VAL A 338 28.27 -1.81 9.75
CA VAL A 338 29.06 -2.25 8.58
C VAL A 338 30.34 -1.45 8.44
N LYS A 339 30.29 -0.15 8.73
CA LYS A 339 31.46 0.74 8.76
C LYS A 339 32.44 0.45 9.91
N GLY A 340 32.15 -0.53 10.77
CA GLY A 340 32.95 -0.85 11.96
C GLY A 340 32.83 0.16 13.09
N ALA A 341 31.86 1.08 13.02
CA ALA A 341 31.61 2.07 14.07
C ALA A 341 30.77 1.51 15.24
N ALA A 342 30.15 0.34 15.07
CA ALA A 342 29.37 -0.35 16.08
C ALA A 342 29.36 -1.86 15.83
N SER A 343 29.05 -2.67 16.84
CA SER A 343 28.87 -4.12 16.69
C SER A 343 27.41 -4.52 16.51
N ALA A 344 27.13 -5.67 15.88
CA ALA A 344 25.76 -6.21 15.79
C ALA A 344 25.14 -6.48 17.18
N ALA A 345 25.98 -6.72 18.20
CA ALA A 345 25.55 -6.88 19.58
C ALA A 345 25.08 -5.57 20.23
N GLU A 346 25.66 -4.42 19.84
CA GLU A 346 25.23 -3.08 20.28
C GLU A 346 23.92 -2.63 19.61
N LEU A 347 23.62 -3.16 18.42
CA LEU A 347 22.40 -2.85 17.68
C LEU A 347 21.15 -3.49 18.30
N LEU A 348 21.30 -4.66 18.93
CA LEU A 348 20.21 -5.40 19.56
C LEU A 348 19.49 -4.59 20.67
N PRO A 349 20.18 -4.01 21.68
CA PRO A 349 19.52 -3.18 22.69
C PRO A 349 18.92 -1.90 22.10
N LEU A 350 19.56 -1.30 21.08
CA LEU A 350 19.01 -0.13 20.38
C LEU A 350 17.67 -0.46 19.74
N PHE A 351 17.55 -1.56 18.99
CA PHE A 351 16.28 -1.95 18.40
C PHE A 351 15.22 -2.32 19.44
N ARG A 352 15.59 -2.85 20.61
CA ARG A 352 14.63 -3.03 21.72
C ARG A 352 14.10 -1.69 22.24
N TRP A 353 14.94 -0.65 22.32
CA TRP A 353 14.47 0.70 22.64
C TRP A 353 13.56 1.28 21.56
N VAL A 354 13.85 1.02 20.28
CA VAL A 354 12.97 1.41 19.17
C VAL A 354 11.61 0.71 19.27
N ILE A 355 11.57 -0.59 19.58
CA ILE A 355 10.31 -1.33 19.84
C ILE A 355 9.62 -0.78 21.09
N GLY A 356 10.36 -0.38 22.12
CA GLY A 356 9.81 0.29 23.31
C GLY A 356 9.16 1.63 22.96
N GLY A 357 9.76 2.37 22.02
CA GLY A 357 9.18 3.55 21.41
C GLY A 357 7.86 3.26 20.68
N ALA A 358 7.73 2.11 20.01
CA ALA A 358 6.45 1.70 19.41
C ALA A 358 5.35 1.49 20.46
N THR A 359 5.69 0.88 21.61
CA THR A 359 4.76 0.74 22.73
C THR A 359 4.35 2.10 23.29
N LEU A 360 5.31 3.00 23.52
CA LEU A 360 5.05 4.36 23.98
C LEU A 360 4.16 5.13 23.00
N GLY A 361 4.45 5.06 21.70
CA GLY A 361 3.65 5.72 20.66
C GLY A 361 2.23 5.16 20.58
N THR A 362 2.05 3.85 20.75
CA THR A 362 0.71 3.24 20.78
C THR A 362 -0.06 3.65 22.04
N ILE A 363 0.60 3.75 23.20
CA ILE A 363 0.00 4.28 24.43
C ILE A 363 -0.40 5.75 24.25
N LEU A 364 0.46 6.58 23.65
CA LEU A 364 0.12 7.97 23.34
C LEU A 364 -1.07 8.04 22.35
N GLY A 365 -1.10 7.16 21.35
CA GLY A 365 -2.21 7.05 20.41
C GLY A 365 -3.53 6.69 21.09
N TRP A 366 -3.49 5.78 22.06
CA TRP A 366 -4.64 5.43 22.91
C TRP A 366 -5.11 6.62 23.75
N LEU A 367 -4.20 7.29 24.45
CA LEU A 367 -4.52 8.46 25.29
C LEU A 367 -5.08 9.64 24.48
N LEU A 368 -4.57 9.84 23.27
CA LEU A 368 -5.00 10.88 22.34
C LEU A 368 -6.21 10.49 21.49
N MET A 369 -6.73 9.27 21.63
CA MET A 369 -7.85 8.77 20.82
C MET A 369 -9.09 9.69 20.86
N PRO A 370 -9.55 10.20 22.03
CA PRO A 370 -10.67 11.16 22.06
C PRO A 370 -10.38 12.47 21.32
N THR A 371 -9.13 12.93 21.38
CA THR A 371 -8.68 14.12 20.64
C THR A 371 -8.70 13.85 19.14
N PHE A 372 -8.22 12.69 18.68
CA PHE A 372 -8.29 12.30 17.28
C PHE A 372 -9.74 12.20 16.79
N VAL A 373 -10.64 11.58 17.56
CA VAL A 373 -12.08 11.54 17.22
C VAL A 373 -12.66 12.95 17.10
N ALA A 374 -12.31 13.88 17.99
CA ALA A 374 -12.75 15.27 17.89
C ALA A 374 -12.20 15.99 16.64
N ILE A 375 -10.94 15.72 16.27
CA ILE A 375 -10.32 16.23 15.04
C ILE A 375 -11.04 15.69 13.82
N TYR A 376 -11.29 14.38 13.74
CA TYR A 376 -12.03 13.76 12.64
C TYR A 376 -13.44 14.33 12.51
N ASN A 377 -14.20 14.42 13.61
CA ASN A 377 -15.54 15.00 13.61
C ASN A 377 -15.56 16.46 13.12
N THR A 378 -14.57 17.27 13.54
CA THR A 378 -14.45 18.67 13.10
C THR A 378 -14.05 18.75 11.62
N ALA A 379 -13.15 17.88 11.17
CA ALA A 379 -12.69 17.81 9.79
C ALA A 379 -13.81 17.35 8.84
N ILE A 380 -14.60 16.35 9.22
CA ILE A 380 -15.76 15.88 8.46
C ILE A 380 -16.77 17.02 8.29
N LYS A 381 -17.17 17.68 9.39
CA LYS A 381 -18.08 18.84 9.34
C LYS A 381 -17.54 19.99 8.49
N ALA A 382 -16.24 20.24 8.55
CA ALA A 382 -15.59 21.29 7.75
C ALA A 382 -15.56 20.94 6.26
N LEU A 383 -15.38 19.66 5.92
CA LEU A 383 -15.37 19.16 4.55
C LEU A 383 -16.77 19.18 3.92
N GLU A 384 -17.79 18.78 4.69
CA GLU A 384 -19.21 18.85 4.27
C GLU A 384 -19.63 20.29 3.95
N LYS A 385 -19.26 21.25 4.81
CA LYS A 385 -19.54 22.68 4.57
C LYS A 385 -18.89 23.27 3.32
N ARG A 386 -17.92 22.56 2.72
CA ARG A 386 -17.12 23.01 1.57
C ARG A 386 -17.38 22.17 0.32
N SER A 387 -18.57 21.59 0.23
CA SER A 387 -19.00 20.76 -0.90
C SER A 387 -18.07 19.57 -1.17
N GLY A 388 -17.36 19.07 -0.15
CA GLY A 388 -16.48 17.91 -0.27
C GLY A 388 -15.07 18.19 -0.85
N SER A 389 -14.67 19.45 -1.05
CA SER A 389 -13.34 19.75 -1.59
C SER A 389 -12.21 19.57 -0.56
N MET A 390 -11.53 18.42 -0.61
CA MET A 390 -10.38 18.10 0.24
C MET A 390 -9.22 19.07 0.07
N ALA A 391 -8.92 19.47 -1.18
CA ALA A 391 -7.82 20.38 -1.50
C ALA A 391 -8.01 21.76 -0.84
N THR A 392 -9.25 22.25 -0.77
CA THR A 392 -9.55 23.54 -0.12
C THR A 392 -9.40 23.44 1.40
N LEU A 393 -9.75 22.29 2.00
CA LEU A 393 -9.56 22.03 3.43
C LEU A 393 -8.07 21.98 3.80
N LEU A 394 -7.25 21.29 3.00
CA LEU A 394 -5.79 21.23 3.19
C LEU A 394 -5.13 22.62 3.05
N LYS A 395 -5.53 23.41 2.03
CA LYS A 395 -5.02 24.77 1.84
C LYS A 395 -5.32 25.69 3.02
N ASP A 396 -6.46 25.50 3.69
CA ASP A 396 -6.80 26.31 4.86
C ASP A 396 -6.13 25.80 6.14
N LEU A 397 -5.85 24.51 6.27
CA LEU A 397 -5.00 23.98 7.35
C LEU A 397 -3.57 24.53 7.29
N LEU A 398 -3.08 24.94 6.11
CA LEU A 398 -1.78 25.64 5.98
C LEU A 398 -1.83 27.07 6.55
N LYS A 399 -3.01 27.66 6.76
CA LYS A 399 -3.14 29.02 7.29
C LYS A 399 -3.19 28.98 8.84
N PRO A 400 -2.32 29.70 9.55
CA PRO A 400 -2.25 29.68 11.03
C PRO A 400 -3.58 30.02 11.73
N LYS A 401 -4.44 30.81 11.09
CA LYS A 401 -5.78 31.19 11.60
C LYS A 401 -6.66 29.99 11.96
N TYR A 402 -6.49 28.84 11.29
CA TYR A 402 -7.32 27.65 11.52
C TYR A 402 -6.73 26.69 12.56
N TRP A 403 -5.48 26.88 12.99
CA TRP A 403 -4.84 26.01 13.98
C TRP A 403 -5.48 26.11 15.36
N GLY A 404 -6.04 27.28 15.71
CA GLY A 404 -6.81 27.45 16.95
C GLY A 404 -8.01 26.50 17.03
N LYS A 405 -8.67 26.20 15.90
CA LYS A 405 -9.78 25.24 15.86
C LYS A 405 -9.33 23.80 16.05
N VAL A 406 -8.13 23.47 15.57
CA VAL A 406 -7.52 22.15 15.81
C VAL A 406 -7.13 22.01 17.29
N TRP A 407 -6.57 23.07 17.88
CA TRP A 407 -6.21 23.07 19.31
C TRP A 407 -7.44 22.92 20.23
N GLN A 408 -8.58 23.52 19.85
CA GLN A 408 -9.85 23.34 20.56
C GLN A 408 -10.40 21.90 20.52
N CYS A 409 -9.89 21.05 19.63
CA CYS A 409 -10.23 19.62 19.59
C CYS A 409 -9.55 18.82 20.70
N TRP A 410 -8.66 19.42 21.49
CA TRP A 410 -8.04 18.73 22.63
C TRP A 410 -9.10 18.22 23.61
N ARG A 411 -9.05 16.92 23.90
CA ARG A 411 -9.92 16.23 24.84
C ARG A 411 -9.07 15.48 25.86
N LYS A 412 -9.58 15.32 27.09
CA LYS A 412 -8.92 14.51 28.11
C LYS A 412 -8.93 13.03 27.66
N PRO A 413 -7.91 12.23 28.03
CA PRO A 413 -7.91 10.80 27.80
C PRO A 413 -9.17 10.15 28.39
N SER A 414 -9.86 9.33 27.61
CA SER A 414 -11.10 8.67 27.98
C SER A 414 -11.25 7.38 27.19
N ASN A 415 -11.73 6.34 27.85
CA ASN A 415 -12.08 5.06 27.21
C ASN A 415 -13.52 5.03 26.71
N PHE A 416 -14.19 6.19 26.59
CA PHE A 416 -15.60 6.29 26.19
C PHE A 416 -16.55 5.46 27.08
N GLY A 417 -16.16 5.17 28.32
CA GLY A 417 -16.94 4.33 29.24
C GLY A 417 -16.85 2.83 28.98
N VAL A 418 -15.96 2.37 28.09
CA VAL A 418 -15.74 0.95 27.79
C VAL A 418 -15.20 0.21 29.02
N LEU A 419 -15.88 -0.88 29.37
CA LEU A 419 -15.52 -1.75 30.48
C LEU A 419 -14.88 -3.05 29.98
N VAL A 420 -14.16 -3.76 30.85
CA VAL A 420 -13.56 -5.07 30.50
C VAL A 420 -14.64 -6.12 30.15
N SER A 421 -15.86 -5.98 30.69
CA SER A 421 -17.02 -6.82 30.36
C SER A 421 -17.42 -6.75 28.89
N ASP A 422 -17.14 -5.62 28.22
CA ASP A 422 -17.50 -5.36 26.83
C ASP A 422 -16.64 -6.19 25.86
N LEU A 423 -15.61 -6.88 26.35
CA LEU A 423 -14.84 -7.86 25.59
C LEU A 423 -15.73 -8.98 25.04
N LYS A 424 -16.86 -9.29 25.69
CA LYS A 424 -17.83 -10.30 25.23
C LYS A 424 -18.57 -9.89 23.94
N LEU A 425 -18.60 -8.60 23.60
CA LEU A 425 -19.26 -8.07 22.41
C LEU A 425 -18.45 -8.37 21.12
N LEU A 426 -17.18 -8.73 21.27
CA LEU A 426 -16.23 -8.88 20.17
C LEU A 426 -15.73 -10.33 20.04
N PRO A 427 -15.47 -10.80 18.80
CA PRO A 427 -14.89 -12.13 18.62
C PRO A 427 -13.46 -12.19 19.20
N LYS A 428 -13.18 -13.19 20.05
CA LYS A 428 -11.85 -13.35 20.66
C LYS A 428 -10.74 -13.63 19.64
N SER A 429 -11.06 -14.40 18.59
CA SER A 429 -10.13 -14.69 17.49
C SER A 429 -9.68 -13.42 16.76
N PHE A 430 -10.58 -12.45 16.60
CA PHE A 430 -10.29 -11.17 15.98
C PHE A 430 -9.32 -10.32 16.83
N LEU A 431 -9.53 -10.26 18.15
CA LEU A 431 -8.64 -9.53 19.06
C LEU A 431 -7.25 -10.18 19.15
N LEU A 432 -7.20 -11.51 19.24
CA LEU A 432 -5.93 -12.25 19.23
C LEU A 432 -5.19 -12.06 17.90
N ALA A 433 -5.89 -12.15 16.76
CA ALA A 433 -5.29 -11.91 15.46
C ALA A 433 -4.66 -10.51 15.37
N ASN A 434 -5.31 -9.47 15.90
CA ASN A 434 -4.75 -8.13 15.95
C ASN A 434 -3.42 -8.07 16.75
N ILE A 435 -3.36 -8.70 17.93
CA ILE A 435 -2.14 -8.77 18.74
C ILE A 435 -0.98 -9.40 17.94
N PHE A 436 -1.23 -10.53 17.29
CA PHE A 436 -0.22 -11.23 16.49
C PHE A 436 0.21 -10.44 15.26
N VAL A 437 -0.75 -9.90 14.50
CA VAL A 437 -0.49 -9.11 13.28
C VAL A 437 0.36 -7.89 13.60
N VAL A 438 -0.04 -7.12 14.62
CA VAL A 438 0.73 -5.94 15.06
C VAL A 438 2.11 -6.35 15.55
N GLY A 439 2.19 -7.43 16.33
CA GLY A 439 3.46 -7.94 16.86
C GLY A 439 4.49 -8.25 15.76
N ILE A 440 4.05 -8.92 14.69
CA ILE A 440 4.88 -9.23 13.51
C ILE A 440 5.25 -7.95 12.75
N HIS A 441 4.29 -7.03 12.57
CA HIS A 441 4.49 -5.80 11.79
C HIS A 441 5.55 -4.87 12.42
N VAL A 442 5.54 -4.75 13.75
CA VAL A 442 6.48 -3.89 14.49
C VAL A 442 7.93 -4.39 14.38
N ILE A 443 8.14 -5.71 14.45
CA ILE A 443 9.50 -6.29 14.41
C ILE A 443 9.99 -6.60 13.00
N GLY A 444 9.12 -6.68 12.00
CA GLY A 444 9.47 -7.21 10.67
C GLY A 444 10.68 -6.52 10.03
N VAL A 445 10.71 -5.18 10.01
CA VAL A 445 11.84 -4.41 9.47
C VAL A 445 13.06 -4.48 10.39
N LEU A 446 12.86 -4.27 11.70
CA LEU A 446 13.94 -4.24 12.69
C LEU A 446 14.70 -5.58 12.75
N ALA A 447 13.97 -6.69 12.75
CA ALA A 447 14.53 -8.03 12.82
C ALA A 447 15.29 -8.38 11.54
N ALA A 448 14.81 -7.92 10.38
CA ALA A 448 15.50 -8.13 9.10
C ALA A 448 16.81 -7.33 9.02
N ILE A 449 16.79 -6.09 9.50
CA ILE A 449 17.99 -5.24 9.57
C ILE A 449 19.01 -5.84 10.55
N GLN A 450 18.57 -6.29 11.73
CA GLN A 450 19.43 -6.98 12.70
C GLN A 450 20.00 -8.28 12.13
N ALA A 451 19.18 -9.10 11.48
CA ALA A 451 19.63 -10.33 10.82
C ALA A 451 20.68 -10.03 9.74
N GLY A 452 20.50 -8.94 8.99
CA GLY A 452 21.47 -8.47 8.00
C GLY A 452 22.74 -7.84 8.59
N ALA A 453 22.73 -7.44 9.87
CA ALA A 453 23.92 -7.02 10.59
C ALA A 453 24.70 -8.23 11.16
N GLU A 454 23.99 -9.28 11.62
CA GLU A 454 24.60 -10.51 12.15
C GLU A 454 25.16 -11.42 11.05
N LEU A 455 24.50 -11.46 9.88
CA LEU A 455 25.02 -12.13 8.68
C LEU A 455 26.06 -11.24 8.00
N THR A 456 27.22 -11.02 8.61
CA THR A 456 28.33 -10.31 7.97
C THR A 456 28.75 -11.04 6.68
N GLY A 457 28.64 -10.37 5.53
CA GLY A 457 29.00 -10.91 4.22
C GLY A 457 27.86 -10.89 3.20
N HIS A 458 27.84 -11.86 2.28
CA HIS A 458 27.00 -11.87 1.09
C HIS A 458 25.50 -12.11 1.32
N LEU A 459 25.09 -12.50 2.53
CA LEU A 459 23.68 -12.75 2.87
C LEU A 459 23.03 -11.55 3.59
N ALA A 460 23.81 -10.53 3.95
CA ALA A 460 23.36 -9.36 4.70
C ALA A 460 22.20 -8.62 4.00
N ARG A 461 22.37 -8.39 2.69
CA ARG A 461 21.37 -7.70 1.86
C ARG A 461 20.12 -8.55 1.69
N THR A 462 20.27 -9.85 1.41
CA THR A 462 19.14 -10.79 1.31
C THR A 462 18.32 -10.82 2.61
N ALA A 463 18.98 -10.88 3.78
CA ALA A 463 18.31 -10.86 5.08
C ALA A 463 17.53 -9.55 5.31
N THR A 464 18.09 -8.41 4.91
CA THR A 464 17.41 -7.11 5.01
C THR A 464 16.17 -7.05 4.10
N LEU A 465 16.27 -7.60 2.89
CA LEU A 465 15.17 -7.63 1.91
C LEU A 465 14.03 -8.58 2.33
N LEU A 466 14.30 -9.59 3.17
CA LEU A 466 13.25 -10.46 3.75
C LEU A 466 12.25 -9.70 4.63
N SER A 467 12.54 -8.47 5.05
CA SER A 467 11.54 -7.58 5.70
C SER A 467 10.28 -7.42 4.86
N SER A 468 10.42 -7.35 3.53
CA SER A 468 9.29 -7.23 2.60
C SER A 468 8.37 -8.46 2.66
N VAL A 469 8.94 -9.65 2.79
CA VAL A 469 8.21 -10.92 2.94
C VAL A 469 7.40 -10.91 4.24
N ILE A 470 8.05 -10.55 5.35
CA ILE A 470 7.43 -10.57 6.68
C ILE A 470 6.31 -9.54 6.76
N ASN A 471 6.57 -8.31 6.32
CA ASN A 471 5.58 -7.23 6.36
C ASN A 471 4.41 -7.51 5.42
N GLY A 472 4.67 -8.05 4.24
CA GLY A 472 3.61 -8.38 3.31
C GLY A 472 2.76 -9.57 3.81
N ALA A 473 3.36 -10.56 4.48
CA ALA A 473 2.60 -11.62 5.17
C ALA A 473 1.71 -11.05 6.29
N ALA A 474 2.25 -10.15 7.13
CA ALA A 474 1.47 -9.46 8.17
C ALA A 474 0.31 -8.64 7.57
N THR A 475 0.57 -7.95 6.46
CA THR A 475 -0.44 -7.15 5.76
C THR A 475 -1.56 -8.03 5.19
N ILE A 476 -1.20 -9.17 4.59
CA ILE A 476 -2.18 -10.15 4.09
C ILE A 476 -3.02 -10.67 5.26
N LEU A 477 -2.39 -11.05 6.37
CA LEU A 477 -3.09 -11.54 7.56
C LEU A 477 -4.07 -10.50 8.13
N SER A 478 -3.66 -9.23 8.20
CA SER A 478 -4.54 -8.11 8.59
C SER A 478 -5.74 -8.00 7.66
N SER A 479 -5.50 -8.03 6.35
CA SER A 479 -6.54 -7.84 5.33
C SER A 479 -7.57 -8.97 5.26
N ILE A 480 -7.19 -10.18 5.68
CA ILE A 480 -8.08 -11.35 5.66
C ILE A 480 -8.90 -11.45 6.96
N ILE A 481 -8.31 -11.12 8.11
CA ILE A 481 -8.92 -11.40 9.42
C ILE A 481 -9.38 -10.12 10.12
N VAL A 482 -8.50 -9.15 10.27
CA VAL A 482 -8.71 -7.97 11.10
C VAL A 482 -9.58 -6.94 10.36
N ASP A 483 -9.16 -6.53 9.16
CA ASP A 483 -9.81 -5.44 8.43
C ASP A 483 -11.29 -5.71 8.10
N PRO A 484 -11.68 -6.91 7.62
CA PRO A 484 -13.08 -7.20 7.28
C PRO A 484 -13.98 -7.25 8.50
N THR A 485 -13.49 -7.78 9.62
CA THR A 485 -14.26 -7.86 10.87
C THR A 485 -14.49 -6.46 11.44
N ALA A 486 -13.44 -5.63 11.46
CA ALA A 486 -13.55 -4.26 11.93
C ALA A 486 -14.50 -3.43 11.03
N ALA A 487 -14.41 -3.59 9.70
CA ALA A 487 -15.29 -2.91 8.75
C ALA A 487 -16.75 -3.32 8.95
N LYS A 488 -17.02 -4.62 9.07
CA LYS A 488 -18.38 -5.13 9.33
C LYS A 488 -19.01 -4.52 10.58
N ILE A 489 -18.27 -4.46 11.69
CA ILE A 489 -18.77 -3.87 12.96
C ILE A 489 -19.09 -2.37 12.77
N THR A 490 -18.22 -1.64 12.07
CA THR A 490 -18.44 -0.21 11.78
C THR A 490 -19.67 -0.01 10.88
N ASP A 491 -19.81 -0.79 9.81
CA ASP A 491 -20.93 -0.69 8.87
C ASP A 491 -22.27 -1.06 9.53
N GLU A 492 -22.29 -2.11 10.36
CA GLU A 492 -23.47 -2.50 11.12
C GLU A 492 -23.90 -1.39 12.11
N ALA A 493 -22.95 -0.69 12.72
CA ALA A 493 -23.24 0.44 13.62
C ALA A 493 -23.74 1.69 12.88
N VAL A 494 -23.16 2.02 11.73
CA VAL A 494 -23.64 3.12 10.87
C VAL A 494 -25.10 2.89 10.45
N ASN A 495 -25.44 1.64 10.12
CA ASN A 495 -26.79 1.24 9.73
C ASN A 495 -27.74 1.01 10.93
N GLY A 496 -27.32 1.33 12.15
CA GLY A 496 -28.14 1.20 13.36
C GLY A 496 -28.39 -0.23 13.84
N LYS A 497 -27.72 -1.24 13.27
CA LYS A 497 -27.81 -2.65 13.69
C LYS A 497 -26.99 -2.94 14.95
N ARG A 498 -25.98 -2.10 15.22
CA ARG A 498 -25.15 -2.12 16.42
C ARG A 498 -25.10 -0.74 17.06
N SER A 499 -24.77 -0.71 18.35
CA SER A 499 -24.61 0.56 19.08
C SER A 499 -23.28 1.24 18.77
N LEU A 500 -23.20 2.57 18.99
CA LEU A 500 -21.94 3.31 18.95
C LEU A 500 -20.94 2.76 19.99
N HIS A 501 -21.44 2.37 21.17
CA HIS A 501 -20.63 1.81 22.26
C HIS A 501 -19.86 0.56 21.83
N GLU A 502 -20.43 -0.30 20.98
CA GLU A 502 -19.72 -1.47 20.43
C GLU A 502 -18.52 -1.08 19.55
N VAL A 503 -18.62 0.02 18.80
CA VAL A 503 -17.52 0.52 17.95
C VAL A 503 -16.45 1.19 18.78
N GLU A 504 -16.84 1.92 19.83
CA GLU A 504 -15.92 2.48 20.83
C GLU A 504 -15.18 1.35 21.56
N ALA A 505 -15.89 0.30 21.99
CA ALA A 505 -15.29 -0.90 22.58
C ALA A 505 -14.30 -1.58 21.62
N MET A 506 -14.69 -1.76 20.36
CA MET A 506 -13.80 -2.29 19.32
C MET A 506 -12.52 -1.46 19.19
N ALA A 507 -12.64 -0.14 19.09
CA ALA A 507 -11.50 0.76 18.96
C ALA A 507 -10.56 0.69 20.17
N VAL A 508 -11.12 0.71 21.39
CA VAL A 508 -10.33 0.61 22.62
C VAL A 508 -9.62 -0.75 22.71
N PHE A 509 -10.34 -1.87 22.50
CA PHE A 509 -9.73 -3.20 22.60
C PHE A 509 -8.73 -3.49 21.48
N LEU A 510 -8.92 -2.98 20.27
CA LEU A 510 -7.91 -3.08 19.21
C LEU A 510 -6.67 -2.26 19.55
N CYS A 511 -6.83 -1.07 20.12
CA CYS A 511 -5.69 -0.26 20.55
C CYS A 511 -4.91 -0.91 21.69
N LEU A 512 -5.63 -1.45 22.70
CA LEU A 512 -5.03 -2.28 23.76
C LEU A 512 -4.34 -3.53 23.18
N GLY A 513 -4.96 -4.18 22.19
CA GLY A 513 -4.38 -5.29 21.46
C GLY A 513 -3.10 -4.89 20.72
N SER A 514 -3.04 -3.67 20.15
CA SER A 514 -1.83 -3.15 19.53
C SER A 514 -0.72 -2.89 20.56
N ILE A 515 -1.06 -2.38 21.74
CA ILE A 515 -0.11 -2.23 22.85
C ILE A 515 0.44 -3.60 23.24
N LEU A 516 -0.43 -4.58 23.49
CA LEU A 516 -0.02 -5.96 23.79
C LEU A 516 0.82 -6.57 22.66
N GLY A 517 0.48 -6.28 21.40
CA GLY A 517 1.25 -6.69 20.23
C GLY A 517 2.66 -6.10 20.24
N THR A 518 2.82 -4.81 20.51
CA THR A 518 4.15 -4.16 20.62
C THR A 518 4.97 -4.65 21.82
N VAL A 519 4.32 -5.05 22.91
CA VAL A 519 5.00 -5.67 24.05
C VAL A 519 5.42 -7.09 23.68
N LEU A 520 4.54 -7.86 23.02
CA LEU A 520 4.83 -9.17 22.49
C LEU A 520 6.00 -9.12 21.48
N SER A 521 6.11 -8.05 20.69
CA SER A 521 7.24 -7.80 19.80
C SER A 521 8.58 -7.80 20.52
N GLN A 522 8.67 -7.33 21.77
CA GLN A 522 9.92 -7.38 22.54
C GLN A 522 10.39 -8.83 22.75
N LEU A 523 9.44 -9.72 23.03
CA LEU A 523 9.71 -11.15 23.23
C LEU A 523 9.99 -11.87 21.91
N LEU A 524 9.23 -11.53 20.87
CA LEU A 524 9.36 -12.14 19.53
C LEU A 524 10.57 -11.64 18.74
N PHE A 525 11.18 -10.51 19.11
CA PHE A 525 12.26 -9.90 18.34
C PHE A 525 13.44 -10.84 18.08
N THR A 526 14.02 -11.41 19.14
CA THR A 526 15.18 -12.32 19.04
C THR A 526 14.87 -13.61 18.25
N PRO A 527 13.76 -14.34 18.48
CA PRO A 527 13.45 -15.52 17.65
C PRO A 527 13.17 -15.12 16.19
N SER A 528 12.55 -13.97 15.93
CA SER A 528 12.33 -13.50 14.56
C SER A 528 13.64 -13.24 13.81
N VAL A 529 14.66 -12.65 14.44
CA VAL A 529 16.00 -12.48 13.84
C VAL A 529 16.56 -13.83 13.38
N LYS A 530 16.50 -14.86 14.24
CA LYS A 530 16.98 -16.21 13.91
C LYS A 530 16.22 -16.86 12.75
N ILE A 531 14.90 -16.68 12.70
CA ILE A 531 14.06 -17.17 11.60
C ILE A 531 14.47 -16.52 10.27
N ILE A 532 14.73 -15.20 10.27
CA ILE A 532 15.14 -14.48 9.07
C ILE A 532 16.53 -14.93 8.62
N ILE A 533 17.47 -15.13 9.56
CA ILE A 533 18.79 -15.68 9.26
C ILE A 533 18.68 -17.05 8.60
N LEU A 534 17.82 -17.93 9.12
CA LEU A 534 17.57 -19.24 8.52
C LEU A 534 16.98 -19.11 7.10
N GLY A 535 15.98 -18.24 6.92
CA GLY A 535 15.37 -17.98 5.62
C GLY A 535 16.37 -17.44 4.60
N ALA A 536 17.27 -16.54 5.01
CA ALA A 536 18.34 -16.02 4.16
C ALA A 536 19.32 -17.12 3.74
N LYS A 537 19.69 -18.02 4.66
CA LYS A 537 20.55 -19.18 4.34
C LYS A 537 19.89 -20.16 3.37
N ILE A 538 18.59 -20.46 3.55
CA ILE A 538 17.84 -21.34 2.66
C ILE A 538 17.77 -20.75 1.25
N LEU A 539 17.43 -19.46 1.13
CA LEU A 539 17.40 -18.77 -0.15
C LEU A 539 18.77 -18.73 -0.83
N GLY A 540 19.84 -18.52 -0.06
CA GLY A 540 21.21 -18.56 -0.55
C GLY A 540 21.68 -19.95 -1.00
N ALA A 541 21.03 -21.03 -0.54
CA ALA A 541 21.35 -22.41 -0.94
C ALA A 541 20.54 -22.89 -2.16
N LEU A 542 19.30 -22.41 -2.32
CA LEU A 542 18.40 -22.82 -3.43
C LEU A 542 18.73 -22.14 -4.76
N PHE A 543 19.23 -20.92 -4.71
CA PHE A 543 19.63 -20.11 -5.86
C PHE A 543 21.08 -19.72 -5.70
#